data_AF-A0A1M5C824-F1
#
_entry.id   AF-A0A1M5C824-F1
#
_cell.length_a   1.000
_cell.length_b   1.000
_cell.length_c   1.000
_cell.angle_alpha   90.00
_cell.angle_beta   90.00
_cell.angle_gamma   90.00
#
_symmetry.space_group_name_H-M   'P 1'
#
loop_
_entity.id
_entity.type
_entity.pdbx_description
1 polymer ?
#
loop_
_entity_poly.entity_id
_entity_poly.type
_entity_poly.pdbx_seq_one_letter_code
_entity_poly.pdbx_strand_id
1 'polypeptide(L)'
;MTFEQLMEKLDALEARCPKLGHQVSFGYCRRENGNLPCSRTPACWQHRFHAEAVLRRLLTPEEWDAAFSKAPKPRVDSLLEAIEAAKTRRSASP
;
A
#
# COMPACT_ATOMS: atom_id res chain seq x y z
N MET A 1 -5.17 -19.61 20.29
CA MET A 1 -4.26 -18.94 19.34
C MET A 1 -4.73 -17.51 19.22
N THR A 2 -3.91 -16.52 19.56
CA THR A 2 -4.31 -15.11 19.56
C THR A 2 -4.23 -14.53 18.15
N PHE A 3 -4.93 -13.42 17.93
CA PHE A 3 -4.87 -12.70 16.65
C PHE A 3 -3.45 -12.21 16.34
N GLU A 4 -2.70 -11.79 17.37
CA GLU A 4 -1.30 -11.37 17.25
C GLU A 4 -0.39 -12.51 16.76
N GLN A 5 -0.54 -13.71 17.33
CA GLN A 5 0.21 -14.89 16.91
C GLN A 5 -0.09 -15.31 15.47
N LEU A 6 -1.35 -15.17 15.04
CA LEU A 6 -1.72 -15.41 13.65
C LEU A 6 -1.06 -14.37 12.73
N MET A 7 -1.10 -13.11 13.12
CA MET A 7 -0.53 -12.02 12.33
C MET A 7 0.97 -12.11 12.19
N GLU A 8 1.70 -12.50 13.24
CA GLU A 8 3.15 -12.73 13.15
C GLU A 8 3.48 -13.83 12.12
N LYS A 9 2.71 -14.93 12.13
CA LYS A 9 2.88 -16.00 11.15
C LYS A 9 2.58 -15.55 9.72
N LEU A 10 1.52 -14.75 9.52
CA LEU A 10 1.18 -14.21 8.21
C LEU A 10 2.24 -13.22 7.73
N ASP A 11 2.67 -12.30 8.60
CA ASP A 11 3.68 -11.27 8.27
C ASP A 11 5.03 -11.89 7.87
N ALA A 12 5.35 -13.09 8.37
CA ALA A 12 6.56 -13.84 8.01
C ALA A 12 6.47 -14.59 6.66
N LEU A 13 5.28 -14.73 6.07
CA LEU A 13 5.15 -15.37 4.76
C LEU A 13 5.82 -14.51 3.69
N GLU A 14 6.46 -15.15 2.71
CA GLU A 14 7.16 -14.47 1.61
C GLU A 14 6.57 -14.84 0.24
N ALA A 15 6.43 -13.84 -0.63
CA ALA A 15 5.96 -14.01 -2.01
C ALA A 15 6.77 -13.13 -2.97
N ARG A 16 6.86 -13.55 -4.24
CA ARG A 16 7.50 -12.73 -5.28
C ARG A 16 6.63 -11.50 -5.55
N CYS A 17 7.20 -10.31 -5.38
CA CYS A 17 6.54 -9.05 -5.68
C CYS A 17 6.62 -8.74 -7.18
N PRO A 18 5.50 -8.63 -7.91
CA PRO A 18 5.54 -8.27 -9.33
C PRO A 18 5.99 -6.82 -9.57
N LYS A 19 5.85 -5.93 -8.57
CA LYS A 19 6.29 -4.52 -8.65
C LYS A 19 7.80 -4.38 -8.47
N LEU A 20 8.42 -5.18 -7.61
CA LEU A 20 9.83 -5.04 -7.21
C LEU A 20 10.75 -6.15 -7.76
N GLY A 21 10.19 -7.22 -8.33
CA GLY A 21 10.96 -8.29 -8.98
C GLY A 21 11.63 -9.30 -8.04
N HIS A 22 11.52 -9.15 -6.71
CA HIS A 22 12.13 -10.04 -5.72
C HIS A 22 11.12 -10.51 -4.66
N GLN A 23 11.54 -11.40 -3.75
CA GLN A 23 10.70 -11.86 -2.64
C GLN A 23 10.54 -10.78 -1.58
N VAL A 24 9.30 -10.59 -1.10
CA VAL A 24 8.98 -9.69 0.00
C VAL A 24 8.04 -10.41 0.97
N SER A 25 8.07 -9.97 2.23
CA SER A 25 7.17 -10.49 3.25
C SER A 25 5.78 -9.85 3.16
N PHE A 26 4.76 -10.54 3.68
CA PHE A 26 3.43 -9.93 3.82
C PHE A 26 3.47 -8.70 4.72
N GLY A 27 4.29 -8.74 5.78
CA GLY A 27 4.50 -7.60 6.68
C GLY A 27 5.05 -6.36 5.95
N TYR A 28 5.92 -6.56 4.95
CA TYR A 28 6.37 -5.47 4.07
C TYR A 28 5.20 -4.93 3.24
N CYS A 29 4.45 -5.81 2.55
CA CYS A 29 3.32 -5.39 1.72
C CYS A 29 2.28 -4.58 2.51
N ARG A 30 2.07 -4.93 3.78
CA ARG A 30 1.10 -4.30 4.69
C ARG A 30 1.46 -2.88 5.12
N ARG A 31 2.72 -2.48 4.97
CA ARG A 31 3.26 -1.17 5.38
C ARG A 31 3.95 -0.43 4.23
N GLU A 32 3.78 -0.90 2.99
CA GLU A 32 4.49 -0.33 1.85
C GLU A 32 4.12 1.14 1.62
N ASN A 33 2.85 1.49 1.85
CA ASN A 33 2.33 2.84 1.68
C ASN A 33 2.21 3.56 3.03
N GLY A 34 3.30 3.54 3.81
CA GLY A 34 3.33 4.03 5.19
C GLY A 34 2.68 3.05 6.16
N ASN A 35 1.46 3.34 6.61
CA ASN A 35 0.68 2.44 7.46
C ASN A 35 -0.38 1.64 6.67
N LEU A 36 -0.46 1.84 5.35
CA LEU A 36 -1.42 1.15 4.50
C LEU A 36 -0.75 0.06 3.65
N PRO A 37 -1.48 -1.02 3.35
CA PRO A 37 -1.00 -2.04 2.44
C PRO A 37 -0.86 -1.51 1.01
N CYS A 38 0.00 -2.15 0.22
CA CYS A 38 0.03 -1.88 -1.22
C CYS A 38 -1.32 -2.30 -1.85
N SER A 39 -1.76 -1.58 -2.88
CA SER A 39 -3.06 -1.80 -3.53
C SER A 39 -3.22 -3.20 -4.14
N ARG A 40 -2.11 -3.90 -4.41
CA ARG A 40 -2.11 -5.27 -4.97
C ARG A 40 -2.09 -6.35 -3.90
N THR A 41 -1.97 -6.01 -2.61
CA THR A 41 -1.83 -6.98 -1.51
C THR A 41 -2.92 -8.05 -1.53
N PRO A 42 -4.23 -7.74 -1.66
CA PRO A 42 -5.27 -8.77 -1.69
C PRO A 42 -5.05 -9.79 -2.80
N ALA A 43 -4.78 -9.32 -4.03
CA ALA A 43 -4.55 -10.18 -5.18
C ALA A 43 -3.24 -10.99 -5.08
N CYS A 44 -2.15 -10.36 -4.64
CA CYS A 44 -0.86 -11.02 -4.51
C CYS A 44 -0.87 -12.15 -3.46
N TRP A 45 -1.69 -12.04 -2.42
CA TRP A 45 -1.67 -12.99 -1.29
C TRP A 45 -2.87 -13.95 -1.24
N GLN A 46 -3.90 -13.74 -2.07
CA GLN A 46 -5.11 -14.59 -2.11
C GLN A 46 -4.82 -16.08 -2.37
N HIS A 47 -3.76 -16.40 -3.10
CA HIS A 47 -3.32 -17.78 -3.34
C HIS A 47 -2.71 -18.48 -2.11
N ARG A 48 -2.32 -17.72 -1.07
CA ARG A 48 -1.69 -18.22 0.16
C ARG A 48 -2.71 -18.30 1.31
N PHE A 49 -3.58 -17.31 1.41
CA PHE A 49 -4.64 -17.22 2.42
C PHE A 49 -5.72 -16.22 1.99
N HIS A 50 -6.82 -16.13 2.74
CA HIS A 50 -7.89 -15.16 2.50
C HIS A 50 -7.46 -13.72 2.84
N ALA A 51 -6.58 -13.14 2.02
CA ALA A 51 -5.91 -11.87 2.27
C ALA A 51 -6.88 -10.71 2.45
N GLU A 52 -7.94 -10.62 1.64
CA GLU A 52 -8.98 -9.61 1.80
C GLU A 52 -9.65 -9.68 3.17
N ALA A 53 -10.02 -10.88 3.63
CA ALA A 53 -10.69 -11.06 4.92
C ALA A 53 -9.76 -10.66 6.09
N VAL A 54 -8.47 -10.99 5.99
CA VAL A 54 -7.46 -10.57 6.96
C VAL A 54 -7.31 -9.05 6.97
N LEU A 55 -7.19 -8.42 5.81
CA LEU A 55 -7.03 -6.96 5.69
C LEU A 55 -8.27 -6.20 6.15
N ARG A 56 -9.49 -6.68 5.87
CA ARG A 56 -10.73 -6.09 6.41
C ARG A 56 -10.86 -6.19 7.92
N ARG A 57 -10.19 -7.16 8.54
CA ARG A 57 -10.14 -7.27 10.01
C ARG A 57 -9.11 -6.33 10.63
N LEU A 58 -8.09 -5.95 9.87
CA LEU A 58 -6.98 -5.12 10.31
C LEU A 58 -7.20 -3.63 10.10
N LEU A 59 -7.79 -3.28 8.96
CA LEU A 59 -8.00 -1.91 8.54
C LEU A 59 -9.37 -1.42 8.99
N THR A 60 -9.44 -0.16 9.38
CA THR A 60 -10.70 0.57 9.45
C THR A 60 -11.32 0.72 8.06
N PRO A 61 -12.63 0.97 7.96
CA PRO A 61 -13.28 1.23 6.66
C PRO A 61 -12.62 2.38 5.88
N GLU A 62 -12.17 3.42 6.57
CA GLU A 62 -11.49 4.59 5.98
C GLU A 62 -10.12 4.22 5.40
N GLU A 63 -9.34 3.43 6.15
CA GLU A 63 -8.05 2.91 5.68
C GLU A 63 -8.20 1.93 4.51
N TRP A 64 -9.25 1.11 4.54
CA TRP A 64 -9.60 0.21 3.44
C TRP A 64 -9.89 1.03 2.17
N ASP A 65 -10.73 2.06 2.28
CA ASP A 65 -11.08 2.91 1.17
C ASP A 65 -9.86 3.65 0.61
N ALA A 66 -9.04 4.20 1.51
CA ALA A 66 -7.79 4.87 1.13
C ALA A 66 -6.80 3.93 0.41
N ALA A 67 -6.74 2.66 0.79
CA ALA A 67 -5.82 1.67 0.22
C ALA A 67 -6.32 1.04 -1.09
N PHE A 68 -7.63 0.83 -1.23
CA PHE A 68 -8.20 -0.02 -2.29
C PHE A 68 -9.30 0.63 -3.13
N SER A 69 -9.98 1.67 -2.64
CA SER A 69 -11.08 2.33 -3.38
C SER A 69 -10.64 3.55 -4.17
N LYS A 70 -9.52 4.19 -3.80
CA LYS A 70 -9.02 5.35 -4.56
C LYS A 70 -8.59 4.91 -5.96
N ALA A 71 -9.33 5.35 -6.97
CA ALA A 71 -8.83 5.41 -8.34
C ALA A 71 -7.46 6.12 -8.31
N PRO A 72 -6.41 5.59 -8.98
CA PRO A 72 -5.14 6.29 -9.03
C PRO A 72 -5.41 7.69 -9.57
N LYS A 73 -5.07 8.73 -8.80
CA LYS A 73 -5.08 10.11 -9.32
C LYS A 73 -4.35 10.05 -10.68
N PRO A 74 -4.95 10.60 -11.76
CA PRO A 74 -4.27 10.62 -13.04
C PRO A 74 -2.88 11.20 -12.83
N ARG A 75 -1.84 10.55 -13.35
CA ARG A 75 -0.43 10.99 -13.17
C ARG A 75 -0.21 12.44 -13.63
N VAL A 76 -1.12 12.98 -14.43
CA VAL A 76 -1.18 14.36 -14.90
C VAL A 76 -1.40 15.35 -13.76
N ASP A 77 -2.29 15.06 -12.80
CA ASP A 77 -2.55 15.94 -11.65
C ASP A 77 -1.31 16.06 -10.75
N SER A 78 -0.65 14.94 -10.44
CA SER A 78 0.59 14.97 -9.64
C SER A 78 1.74 15.67 -10.37
N LEU A 79 1.79 15.58 -11.71
CA LEU A 79 2.77 16.32 -12.51
C LEU A 79 2.46 17.83 -12.50
N LEU A 80 1.20 18.22 -12.62
CA LEU A 80 0.75 19.61 -12.54
C LEU A 80 1.06 20.22 -11.16
N GLU A 81 0.74 19.52 -10.07
CA GLU A 81 1.07 19.94 -8.70
C GLU A 81 2.59 20.13 -8.53
N ALA A 82 3.42 19.23 -9.07
CA ALA A 82 4.88 19.35 -9.02
C ALA A 82 5.41 20.55 -9.84
N ILE A 83 4.81 20.82 -11.00
CA ILE A 83 5.15 21.98 -11.85
C ILE A 83 4.76 23.29 -11.16
N GLU A 84 3.58 23.36 -10.53
CA GLU A 84 3.13 24.54 -9.79
C GLU A 84 4.03 24.82 -8.58
N ALA A 85 4.36 23.79 -7.79
CA ALA A 85 5.31 23.92 -6.69
C ALA A 85 6.72 24.35 -7.15
N ALA A 86 7.14 23.96 -8.36
CA ALA A 86 8.39 24.42 -8.94
C ALA A 86 8.33 25.89 -9.41
N LYS A 87 7.19 26.35 -9.95
CA LYS A 87 6.98 27.75 -10.33
C LYS A 87 7.01 28.67 -9.12
N THR A 88 6.31 28.34 -8.02
CA THR A 88 6.29 29.15 -6.79
C THR A 88 7.67 29.33 -6.18
N ARG A 89 8.53 28.29 -6.25
CA ARG A 89 9.92 28.37 -5.77
C ARG A 89 10.80 29.30 -6.63
N ARG A 90 10.48 29.45 -7.92
CA ARG A 90 11.23 30.33 -8.83
C ARG A 90 10.82 31.80 -8.71
N SER A 91 9.62 32.08 -8.21
CA SER A 91 9.12 33.44 -7.95
C SER A 91 9.64 34.08 -6.65
N ALA A 92 10.30 33.31 -5.78
CA ALA A 92 10.78 33.74 -4.47
C ALA A 92 12.32 33.78 -4.38
N SER A 93 13.01 33.97 -5.51
CA SER A 93 14.44 34.33 -5.51
C SER A 93 14.57 35.82 -5.84
N PRO A 94 15.30 36.61 -5.03
CA PRO A 94 15.74 37.96 -5.42
C PRO A 94 16.71 37.91 -6.61
#